data_AF-A0A5N5T2K9-F1
#
_entry.id   AF-A0A5N5T2K9-F1
#
_cell.length_a   1.000
_cell.length_b   1.000
_cell.length_c   1.000
_cell.angle_alpha   90.00
_cell.angle_beta   90.00
_cell.angle_gamma   90.00
#
_symmetry.space_group_name_H-M   'P 1'
#
loop_
_entity.id
_entity.type
_entity.pdbx_description
1 polymer ?
#
loop_
_entity_poly.entity_id
_entity_poly.type
_entity_poly.pdbx_seq_one_letter_code
_entity_poly.pdbx_strand_id
1 'polypeptide(L)'
;MKEELKEIENNYPKFQRVETEMEEEDWPRKSSFEILLEEVGSEGKFQKILILCFMIPLAMINSIGSSDTNLLLTTPSHSCHVPRSSSSNITEEEWKNLTIPWEENSLGEMVRSSCTMFNITEEFSLSEDPSSNNLSHQKGIQGCKYGWDFDKSSWDETPATQFEWVCQDKYIVPFMFSLRYAGCASGTLLFSLISDRFGRKPTFFFVLLLHTTCSVIITFATTTFIFAILEYLISICYYTFYQMAYIIVIELLCGGKTSRLHCE
;
A
#
# COMPACT_ATOMS: atom_id res chain seq x y z
N MET A 1 -4.17 -39.44 -55.78
CA MET A 1 -4.15 -39.52 -54.30
C MET A 1 -2.96 -40.33 -53.75
N LYS A 2 -2.83 -41.65 -53.95
CA LYS A 2 -1.63 -42.40 -53.49
C LYS A 2 -0.36 -42.06 -54.27
N GLU A 3 -0.48 -41.68 -55.54
CA GLU A 3 0.66 -41.27 -56.38
C GLU A 3 1.13 -39.84 -56.05
N GLU A 4 0.21 -38.92 -55.78
CA GLU A 4 0.52 -37.54 -55.37
C GLU A 4 1.21 -37.47 -53.99
N LEU A 5 0.87 -38.38 -53.07
CA LEU A 5 1.56 -38.49 -51.77
C LEU A 5 3.02 -38.93 -51.93
N LYS A 6 3.31 -39.85 -52.85
CA LYS A 6 4.69 -40.29 -53.14
C LYS A 6 5.54 -39.22 -53.81
N GLU A 7 4.91 -38.34 -54.58
CA GLU A 7 5.59 -37.23 -55.25
C GLU A 7 5.99 -36.11 -54.25
N ILE A 8 5.20 -35.90 -53.19
CA ILE A 8 5.53 -35.00 -52.08
C ILE A 8 6.65 -35.61 -51.21
N GLU A 9 6.59 -36.92 -50.96
CA GLU A 9 7.59 -37.66 -50.16
C GLU A 9 8.98 -37.64 -50.80
N ASN A 10 9.06 -37.72 -52.14
CA ASN A 10 10.32 -37.63 -52.88
C ASN A 10 10.90 -36.21 -52.98
N ASN A 11 10.07 -35.16 -52.85
CA ASN A 11 10.51 -33.77 -52.97
C ASN A 11 11.06 -33.18 -51.65
N TYR A 12 10.83 -33.83 -50.51
CA TYR A 12 11.26 -33.36 -49.20
C TYR A 12 12.10 -34.41 -48.45
N PRO A 13 13.39 -34.58 -48.79
CA PRO A 13 14.28 -35.57 -48.16
C PRO A 13 14.51 -35.34 -46.65
N LYS A 14 14.08 -34.19 -46.11
CA LYS A 14 14.06 -33.93 -44.67
C LYS A 14 12.91 -34.65 -43.94
N PHE A 15 11.79 -34.92 -44.60
CA PHE A 15 10.64 -35.60 -44.00
C PHE A 15 10.96 -37.07 -43.70
N GLN A 16 11.60 -37.75 -44.65
CA GLN A 16 12.11 -39.12 -44.45
C GLN A 16 13.15 -39.23 -43.33
N ARG A 17 13.98 -38.19 -43.15
CA ARG A 17 14.96 -38.14 -42.05
C ARG A 17 14.28 -38.04 -40.68
N VAL A 18 13.20 -37.27 -40.58
CA VAL A 18 12.43 -37.14 -39.34
C VAL A 18 11.70 -38.45 -39.01
N GLU A 19 11.11 -39.14 -40.01
CA GLU A 19 10.50 -40.47 -39.77
C GLU A 19 11.51 -41.53 -39.35
N THR A 20 12.73 -41.50 -39.89
CA THR A 20 13.80 -42.45 -39.48
C THR A 20 14.40 -42.12 -38.11
N GLU A 21 14.48 -40.83 -37.73
CA GLU A 21 14.85 -40.43 -36.37
C GLU A 21 13.73 -40.74 -35.33
N MET A 22 12.47 -40.87 -35.76
CA MET A 22 11.33 -41.24 -34.91
C MET A 22 11.27 -42.72 -34.50
N GLU A 23 12.02 -43.62 -35.15
CA GLU A 23 12.05 -45.05 -34.77
C GLU A 23 13.07 -45.38 -33.67
N GLU A 24 14.04 -44.52 -33.35
CA GLU A 24 15.14 -44.85 -32.43
C GLU A 24 15.11 -44.21 -31.03
N GLU A 25 14.29 -43.20 -30.74
CA GLU A 25 14.24 -42.60 -29.39
C GLU A 25 12.82 -42.51 -28.80
N ASP A 26 12.59 -43.27 -27.72
CA ASP A 26 11.40 -43.25 -26.87
C ASP A 26 11.37 -41.97 -26.00
N TRP A 27 11.05 -40.83 -26.62
CA TRP A 27 10.69 -39.59 -25.93
C TRP A 27 9.16 -39.43 -25.87
N PRO A 28 8.55 -38.93 -24.76
CA PRO A 28 7.11 -38.71 -24.69
C PRO A 28 6.67 -37.81 -25.86
N ARG A 29 5.76 -38.32 -26.70
CA ARG A 29 5.23 -37.64 -27.89
C ARG A 29 4.81 -36.19 -27.58
N LYS A 30 5.69 -35.23 -27.87
CA LYS A 30 5.32 -33.82 -28.02
C LYS A 30 4.29 -33.73 -29.15
N SER A 31 3.18 -33.02 -28.91
CA SER A 31 2.14 -32.92 -29.95
C SER A 31 2.62 -32.02 -31.10
N SER A 32 2.16 -32.25 -32.33
CA SER A 32 2.55 -31.45 -33.51
C SER A 32 2.31 -29.93 -33.33
N PHE A 33 1.40 -29.55 -32.44
CA PHE A 33 1.13 -28.16 -32.07
C PHE A 33 2.23 -27.55 -31.19
N GLU A 34 2.86 -28.36 -30.34
CA GLU A 34 3.97 -27.93 -29.47
C GLU A 34 5.24 -27.68 -30.28
N ILE A 35 5.51 -28.54 -31.26
CA ILE A 35 6.61 -28.36 -32.24
C ILE A 35 6.37 -27.09 -33.08
N LEU A 36 5.12 -26.84 -33.49
CA LEU A 36 4.77 -25.63 -34.24
C LEU A 36 4.95 -24.34 -33.40
N LEU A 37 4.69 -24.39 -32.10
CA LEU A 37 4.89 -23.26 -31.18
C LEU A 37 6.36 -23.03 -30.83
N GLU A 38 7.17 -24.10 -30.78
CA GLU A 38 8.62 -24.05 -30.59
C GLU A 38 9.31 -23.46 -31.84
N GLU A 39 8.80 -23.77 -33.04
CA GLU A 39 9.25 -23.23 -34.33
C GLU A 39 8.82 -21.76 -34.55
N VAL A 40 7.68 -21.33 -33.99
CA VAL A 40 7.19 -19.93 -34.11
C VAL A 40 7.91 -18.96 -33.16
N GLY A 41 8.61 -19.47 -32.15
CA GLY A 41 9.49 -18.68 -31.28
C GLY A 41 8.76 -17.76 -30.28
N SER A 42 9.33 -17.65 -29.07
CA SER A 42 8.92 -16.79 -27.95
C SER A 42 9.12 -15.27 -28.19
N GLU A 43 9.22 -14.86 -29.45
CA GLU A 43 9.55 -13.51 -29.93
C GLU A 43 8.32 -12.75 -30.44
N GLY A 44 7.11 -13.21 -30.12
CA GLY A 44 5.86 -12.59 -30.57
C GLY A 44 5.74 -11.12 -30.12
N LYS A 45 5.51 -10.19 -31.05
CA LYS A 45 5.23 -8.77 -30.74
C LYS A 45 4.11 -8.61 -29.71
N PHE A 46 3.10 -9.49 -29.76
CA PHE A 46 1.99 -9.53 -28.81
C PHE A 46 2.43 -9.84 -27.38
N GLN A 47 3.33 -10.82 -27.19
CA GLN A 47 3.90 -11.16 -25.88
C GLN A 47 4.75 -10.01 -25.33
N LYS A 48 5.58 -9.38 -26.17
CA LYS A 48 6.36 -8.18 -25.79
C LYS A 48 5.45 -7.01 -25.42
N ILE A 49 4.36 -6.78 -26.15
CA ILE A 49 3.34 -5.75 -25.83
C ILE A 49 2.63 -6.07 -24.52
N LEU A 50 2.25 -7.33 -24.27
CA LEU A 50 1.56 -7.71 -23.04
C LEU A 50 2.46 -7.51 -21.81
N ILE A 51 3.73 -7.91 -21.91
CA ILE A 51 4.72 -7.70 -20.83
C ILE A 51 4.97 -6.20 -20.64
N LEU A 52 5.27 -5.46 -21.70
CA LEU A 52 5.61 -4.03 -21.63
C LEU A 52 4.42 -3.17 -21.19
N CYS A 53 3.24 -3.37 -21.79
CA CYS A 53 2.08 -2.50 -21.60
C CYS A 53 1.17 -2.94 -20.44
N PHE A 54 1.31 -4.15 -19.90
CA PHE A 54 0.41 -4.64 -18.84
C PHE A 54 1.13 -4.97 -17.54
N MET A 55 2.26 -5.69 -17.60
CA MET A 55 2.99 -6.07 -16.38
C MET A 55 3.73 -4.89 -15.75
N ILE A 56 4.32 -4.01 -16.56
CA ILE A 56 5.00 -2.81 -16.05
C ILE A 56 4.01 -1.87 -15.35
N PRO A 57 2.85 -1.50 -15.95
CA PRO A 57 1.87 -0.68 -15.23
C PRO A 57 1.32 -1.35 -13.98
N LEU A 58 1.05 -2.67 -14.00
CA LEU A 58 0.62 -3.41 -12.80
C LEU A 58 1.63 -3.29 -11.66
N ALA A 59 2.93 -3.43 -11.97
CA ALA A 59 3.99 -3.29 -10.99
C ALA A 59 4.08 -1.86 -10.43
N MET A 60 3.93 -0.85 -11.29
CA MET A 60 3.90 0.56 -10.87
C MET A 60 2.72 0.87 -9.95
N ILE A 61 1.52 0.42 -10.29
CA ILE A 61 0.31 0.64 -9.49
C ILE A 61 0.46 0.01 -8.10
N ASN A 62 1.03 -1.21 -8.01
CA ASN A 62 1.31 -1.84 -6.72
C ASN A 62 2.32 -1.03 -5.87
N SER A 63 3.35 -0.47 -6.49
CA SER A 63 4.34 0.36 -5.79
C SER A 63 3.69 1.63 -5.24
N ILE A 64 2.91 2.33 -6.06
CA ILE A 64 2.18 3.55 -5.68
C ILE A 64 1.21 3.25 -4.54
N GLY A 65 0.34 2.25 -4.69
CA GLY A 65 -0.65 1.91 -3.66
C GLY A 65 -0.02 1.48 -2.33
N SER A 66 1.17 0.88 -2.34
CA SER A 66 1.89 0.54 -1.12
C SER A 66 2.46 1.77 -0.42
N SER A 67 2.80 2.81 -1.20
CA SER A 67 3.35 4.07 -0.72
C SER A 67 2.27 5.01 -0.17
N ASP A 68 1.06 5.00 -0.74
CA ASP A 68 -0.07 5.85 -0.35
C ASP A 68 -0.36 5.79 1.15
N THR A 69 -0.25 4.61 1.72
CA THR A 69 -0.48 4.38 3.14
C THR A 69 0.56 5.01 4.05
N ASN A 70 1.83 5.10 3.63
CA ASN A 70 2.84 5.86 4.38
C ASN A 70 2.49 7.34 4.39
N LEU A 71 1.96 7.84 3.26
CA LEU A 71 1.51 9.23 3.15
C LEU A 71 0.31 9.51 4.06
N LEU A 72 -0.67 8.61 4.08
CA LEU A 72 -1.89 8.74 4.89
C LEU A 72 -1.61 8.67 6.41
N LEU A 73 -0.60 7.90 6.82
CA LEU A 73 -0.25 7.70 8.22
C LEU A 73 0.88 8.62 8.70
N THR A 74 1.40 9.50 7.84
CA THR A 74 2.37 10.51 8.25
C THR A 74 1.74 11.47 9.25
N THR A 75 2.39 11.60 10.41
CA THR A 75 2.10 12.63 11.40
C THR A 75 2.98 13.85 11.12
N PRO A 76 2.44 15.00 10.69
CA PRO A 76 3.21 16.21 10.56
C PRO A 76 3.65 16.73 11.94
N SER A 77 4.53 17.73 11.93
CA SER A 77 4.91 18.45 13.15
C SER A 77 3.66 19.05 13.80
N HIS A 78 3.54 18.88 15.11
CA HIS A 78 2.39 19.31 15.88
C HIS A 78 2.81 20.00 17.18
N SER A 79 1.91 20.83 17.67
CA SER A 79 2.05 21.57 18.94
C SER A 79 0.72 21.58 19.68
N CYS A 80 0.73 21.70 21.01
CA CYS A 80 -0.52 21.78 21.76
C CYS A 80 -1.35 22.99 21.29
N HIS A 81 -2.65 22.78 21.06
CA HIS A 81 -3.58 23.89 20.97
C HIS A 81 -3.86 24.43 22.36
N VAL A 82 -3.82 25.76 22.52
CA VAL A 82 -4.11 26.44 23.79
C VAL A 82 -5.05 27.61 23.50
N PRO A 83 -6.27 27.62 24.06
CA PRO A 83 -7.22 28.68 23.85
C PRO A 83 -6.66 29.98 24.42
N ARG A 84 -6.72 31.02 23.60
CA ARG A 84 -6.23 32.34 23.94
C ARG A 84 -7.38 33.23 24.40
N SER A 85 -7.22 33.93 25.53
CA SER A 85 -8.17 34.97 25.94
C SER A 85 -8.07 36.15 24.97
N SER A 86 -9.22 36.52 24.38
CA SER A 86 -9.38 37.54 23.33
C SER A 86 -8.97 38.96 23.72
N SER A 87 -8.59 39.19 24.99
CA SER A 87 -8.15 40.48 25.53
C SER A 87 -6.63 40.71 25.51
N SER A 88 -5.84 39.79 24.95
CA SER A 88 -4.37 39.88 24.95
C SER A 88 -3.83 40.41 23.60
N ASN A 89 -2.96 41.44 23.63
CA ASN A 89 -2.25 42.01 22.46
C ASN A 89 -0.89 41.32 22.18
N ILE A 90 -0.75 40.05 22.53
CA ILE A 90 0.48 39.24 22.40
C ILE A 90 0.55 38.60 21.00
N THR A 91 1.72 38.33 20.44
CA THR A 91 1.81 37.57 19.18
C THR A 91 1.58 36.06 19.39
N GLU A 92 1.38 35.29 18.31
CA GLU A 92 1.19 33.83 18.41
C GLU A 92 2.47 33.13 18.94
N GLU A 93 3.64 33.59 18.51
CA GLU A 93 4.93 33.01 18.91
C GLU A 93 5.25 33.27 20.38
N GLU A 94 4.96 34.46 20.88
CA GLU A 94 5.11 34.81 22.31
C GLU A 94 4.15 33.99 23.17
N TRP A 95 2.92 33.77 22.70
CA TRP A 95 1.95 32.92 23.40
C TRP A 95 2.41 31.47 23.51
N LYS A 96 2.92 30.91 22.40
CA LYS A 96 3.51 29.57 22.38
C LYS A 96 4.71 29.46 23.34
N ASN A 97 5.56 30.50 23.42
CA ASN A 97 6.70 30.52 24.34
C ASN A 97 6.30 30.55 25.83
N LEU A 98 5.19 31.19 26.18
CA LEU A 98 4.69 31.26 27.55
C LEU A 98 3.98 29.98 28.01
N THR A 99 3.51 29.17 27.05
CA THR A 99 2.59 28.06 27.32
C THR A 99 3.19 26.68 27.10
N ILE A 100 4.11 26.55 26.15
CA ILE A 100 4.70 25.27 25.77
C ILE A 100 6.13 25.22 26.33
N PRO A 101 6.49 24.19 27.12
CA PRO A 101 7.84 24.04 27.63
C PRO A 101 8.83 23.73 26.51
N TRP A 102 10.10 24.09 26.76
CA TRP A 102 11.21 23.69 25.92
C TRP A 102 11.76 22.34 26.38
N GLU A 103 12.02 21.46 25.44
CA GLU A 103 12.53 20.11 25.63
C GLU A 103 13.76 19.89 24.74
N GLU A 104 14.74 19.17 25.26
CA GLU A 104 15.94 18.83 24.50
C GLU A 104 15.64 17.61 23.62
N ASN A 105 15.79 17.77 22.31
CA ASN A 105 15.64 16.66 21.37
C ASN A 105 16.79 15.65 21.52
N SER A 106 16.63 14.47 20.91
CA SER A 106 17.69 13.44 20.83
C SER A 106 19.00 13.93 20.18
N LEU A 107 18.97 15.07 19.51
CA LEU A 107 20.12 15.73 18.86
C LEU A 107 20.79 16.81 19.74
N GLY A 108 20.31 17.04 20.97
CA GLY A 108 20.80 18.09 21.87
C GLY A 108 20.31 19.49 21.51
N GLU A 109 19.36 19.60 20.59
CA GLU A 109 18.76 20.86 20.17
C GLU A 109 17.54 21.18 21.06
N MET A 110 17.44 22.42 21.54
CA MET A 110 16.29 22.88 22.31
C MET A 110 15.12 23.15 21.37
N VAL A 111 14.09 22.31 21.44
CA VAL A 111 12.85 22.49 20.69
C VAL A 111 11.67 22.67 21.63
N ARG A 112 10.54 23.16 21.13
CA ARG A 112 9.31 23.18 21.91
C ARG A 112 8.76 21.76 22.04
N SER A 113 8.30 21.38 23.23
CA SER A 113 7.69 20.07 23.43
C SER A 113 6.41 19.97 22.60
N SER A 114 6.36 18.96 21.72
CA SER A 114 5.17 18.68 20.92
C SER A 114 4.05 18.04 21.71
N CYS A 115 4.27 17.57 22.95
CA CYS A 115 3.32 16.72 23.66
C CYS A 115 2.85 17.23 25.02
N THR A 116 3.46 18.31 25.52
CA THR A 116 3.21 18.80 26.88
C THR A 116 2.96 20.30 26.88
N MET A 117 2.18 20.76 27.85
CA MET A 117 1.90 22.18 28.11
C MET A 117 2.06 22.49 29.59
N PHE A 118 2.30 23.75 29.89
CA PHE A 118 2.19 24.25 31.25
C PHE A 118 0.73 24.26 31.71
N ASN A 119 0.52 23.94 32.98
CA ASN A 119 -0.79 24.04 33.62
C ASN A 119 -1.16 25.53 33.78
N ILE A 120 -1.99 26.02 32.88
CA ILE A 120 -2.60 27.35 32.96
C ILE A 120 -3.96 27.16 33.64
N THR A 121 -4.04 27.50 34.91
CA THR A 121 -5.31 27.59 35.64
C THR A 121 -6.02 28.89 35.25
N GLU A 122 -7.36 28.92 35.19
CA GLU A 122 -8.16 30.09 34.79
C GLU A 122 -7.90 31.36 35.63
N GLU A 123 -7.26 31.22 36.80
CA GLU A 123 -6.81 32.33 37.65
C GLU A 123 -5.61 33.11 37.07
N PHE A 124 -5.03 32.66 35.96
CA PHE A 124 -3.96 33.39 35.28
C PHE A 124 -4.52 34.50 34.39
N SER A 125 -5.25 35.45 35.00
CA SER A 125 -5.23 36.83 34.51
C SER A 125 -3.77 37.30 34.56
N LEU A 126 -3.29 37.89 33.47
CA LEU A 126 -1.97 38.51 33.29
C LEU A 126 -1.77 39.69 34.26
N SER A 127 -1.77 39.41 35.56
CA SER A 127 -1.49 40.34 36.62
C SER A 127 -0.34 39.77 37.43
N GLU A 128 0.86 39.81 36.85
CA GLU A 128 2.08 40.02 37.62
C GLU A 128 3.26 40.33 36.69
N ASP A 129 4.07 41.26 37.17
CA ASP A 129 5.13 41.97 36.46
C ASP A 129 6.07 41.10 35.60
N PRO A 130 6.61 41.65 34.49
CA PRO A 130 7.56 40.97 33.60
C PRO A 130 8.96 40.74 34.22
N SER A 131 9.12 40.91 35.54
CA SER A 131 10.40 40.84 36.25
C SER A 131 10.59 39.63 37.17
N SER A 132 9.66 38.66 37.21
CA SER A 132 9.81 37.44 38.01
C SER A 132 10.23 36.23 37.16
N ASN A 133 11.51 36.14 36.85
CA ASN A 133 12.14 34.99 36.17
C ASN A 133 12.06 33.66 36.94
N ASN A 134 11.33 33.61 38.06
CA ASN A 134 11.17 32.43 38.92
C ASN A 134 9.80 31.73 38.76
N LEU A 135 8.88 32.26 37.94
CA LEU A 135 7.55 31.66 37.76
C LEU A 135 7.52 30.45 36.80
N SER A 136 8.59 30.20 36.05
CA SER A 136 8.70 29.05 35.14
C SER A 136 8.77 27.70 35.87
N HIS A 137 9.26 27.68 37.12
CA HIS A 137 9.38 26.44 37.91
C HIS A 137 8.12 26.04 38.68
N GLN A 138 7.10 26.91 38.77
CA GLN A 138 5.85 26.62 39.49
C GLN A 138 4.70 26.21 38.55
N LYS A 139 4.92 26.27 37.23
CA LYS A 139 3.99 25.75 36.24
C LYS A 139 4.16 24.23 36.18
N GLY A 140 3.28 23.48 36.83
CA GLY A 140 3.21 22.03 36.65
C GLY A 140 3.08 21.68 35.16
N ILE A 141 3.85 20.70 34.69
CA ILE A 141 3.79 20.23 33.30
C ILE A 141 2.66 19.19 33.20
N GLN A 142 1.79 19.32 32.21
CA GLN A 142 0.72 18.37 31.94
C GLN A 142 0.63 18.03 30.44
N GLY A 143 -0.09 16.96 30.11
CA GLY A 143 -0.44 16.64 28.71
C GLY A 143 -1.39 17.70 28.13
N CYS A 144 -1.39 17.84 26.81
CA CYS A 144 -2.24 18.84 26.15
C CYS A 144 -3.72 18.51 26.34
N LYS A 145 -4.50 19.52 26.74
CA LYS A 145 -5.92 19.36 27.11
C LYS A 145 -6.89 19.86 26.03
N TYR A 146 -6.47 20.82 25.21
CA TYR A 146 -7.36 21.55 24.30
C TYR A 146 -7.15 21.16 22.83
N GLY A 147 -6.59 19.99 22.56
CA GLY A 147 -6.30 19.49 21.20
C GLY A 147 -4.91 19.87 20.69
N TRP A 148 -4.75 19.79 19.37
CA TRP A 148 -3.48 19.91 18.67
C TRP A 148 -3.55 20.86 17.47
N ASP A 149 -2.53 21.70 17.33
CA ASP A 149 -2.27 22.50 16.13
C ASP A 149 -1.21 21.79 15.29
N PHE A 150 -1.60 21.36 14.08
CA PHE A 150 -0.74 20.69 13.12
C PHE A 150 -0.19 21.67 12.08
N ASP A 151 1.08 21.50 11.70
CA ASP A 151 1.64 22.24 10.56
C ASP A 151 1.04 21.74 9.25
N LYS A 152 0.37 22.64 8.53
CA LYS A 152 -0.29 22.39 7.24
C LYS A 152 0.59 22.72 6.03
N SER A 153 1.89 22.98 6.23
CA SER A 153 2.82 23.32 5.15
C SER A 153 2.93 22.23 4.07
N SER A 154 2.85 20.96 4.47
CA SER A 154 3.01 19.80 3.58
C SER A 154 1.67 19.17 3.17
N TRP A 155 0.73 19.07 4.12
CA TRP A 155 -0.56 18.38 3.94
C TRP A 155 -1.64 19.12 4.71
N ASP A 156 -2.83 19.28 4.11
CA ASP A 156 -3.94 19.97 4.76
C ASP A 156 -4.50 19.17 5.94
N GLU A 157 -4.88 17.91 5.67
CA GLU A 157 -5.44 16.96 6.64
C GLU A 157 -5.03 15.52 6.26
N THR A 158 -4.59 14.76 7.25
CA THR A 158 -4.36 13.30 7.15
C THR A 158 -5.20 12.57 8.21
N PRO A 159 -5.52 11.28 8.01
CA PRO A 159 -6.18 10.47 9.04
C PRO A 159 -5.50 10.57 10.42
N ALA A 160 -4.17 10.62 10.44
CA ALA A 160 -3.42 10.78 11.69
C ALA A 160 -3.68 12.12 12.39
N THR A 161 -3.85 13.21 11.63
CA THR A 161 -4.25 14.51 12.20
C THR A 161 -5.73 14.59 12.55
N GLN A 162 -6.61 13.99 11.74
CA GLN A 162 -8.06 14.01 11.94
C GLN A 162 -8.48 13.26 13.20
N PHE A 163 -7.83 12.12 13.47
CA PHE A 163 -8.06 11.31 14.67
C PHE A 163 -7.07 11.61 15.81
N GLU A 164 -6.21 12.63 15.64
CA GLU A 164 -5.23 13.07 16.64
C GLU A 164 -4.34 11.93 17.17
N TRP A 165 -3.80 11.08 16.30
CA TRP A 165 -2.91 9.95 16.65
C TRP A 165 -1.49 10.42 17.01
N VAL A 166 -1.39 11.28 18.01
CA VAL A 166 -0.14 11.88 18.49
C VAL A 166 0.06 11.63 19.98
N CYS A 167 1.31 11.80 20.44
CA CYS A 167 1.68 11.73 21.85
C CYS A 167 1.25 10.44 22.56
N GLN A 168 0.16 10.46 23.33
CA GLN A 168 -0.35 9.26 24.02
C GLN A 168 -0.84 8.21 23.03
N ASP A 169 -1.46 8.65 21.93
CA ASP A 169 -2.06 7.79 20.90
C ASP A 169 -1.14 7.55 19.70
N LYS A 170 0.15 7.94 19.81
CA LYS A 170 1.15 7.72 18.75
C LYS A 170 1.33 6.24 18.37
N TYR A 171 0.96 5.31 19.25
CA TYR A 171 1.04 3.88 19.01
C TYR A 171 0.00 3.38 18.00
N ILE A 172 -1.05 4.17 17.74
CA ILE A 172 -2.11 3.79 16.80
C ILE A 172 -1.57 3.75 15.37
N VAL A 173 -0.68 4.68 14.99
CA VAL A 173 -0.04 4.70 13.67
C VAL A 173 0.70 3.38 13.35
N PRO A 174 1.69 2.90 14.14
CA PRO A 174 2.35 1.62 13.88
C PRO A 174 1.42 0.42 14.05
N PHE A 175 0.38 0.52 14.87
CA PHE A 175 -0.65 -0.49 14.95
C PHE A 175 -1.45 -0.61 13.64
N MET A 176 -1.82 0.51 13.00
CA MET A 176 -2.51 0.51 11.69
C MET A 176 -1.63 -0.09 10.60
N PHE A 177 -0.33 0.19 10.57
CA PHE A 177 0.59 -0.49 9.65
C PHE A 177 0.60 -2.00 9.87
N SER A 178 0.71 -2.43 11.13
CA SER A 178 0.71 -3.84 11.49
C SER A 178 -0.61 -4.52 11.11
N LEU A 179 -1.74 -3.84 11.34
CA LEU A 179 -3.08 -4.29 10.96
C LEU A 179 -3.20 -4.46 9.44
N ARG A 180 -2.68 -3.50 8.67
CA ARG A 180 -2.66 -3.60 7.21
C ARG A 180 -1.84 -4.78 6.72
N TYR A 181 -0.61 -4.96 7.20
CA TYR A 181 0.21 -6.10 6.79
C TYR A 181 -0.40 -7.44 7.21
N ALA A 182 -1.03 -7.50 8.38
CA ALA A 182 -1.77 -8.67 8.82
C ALA A 182 -2.98 -8.97 7.91
N GLY A 183 -3.72 -7.94 7.50
CA GLY A 183 -4.84 -8.07 6.56
C GLY A 183 -4.38 -8.55 5.19
N CYS A 184 -3.32 -7.95 4.67
CA CYS A 184 -2.64 -8.37 3.45
C CYS A 184 -2.23 -9.86 3.49
N ALA A 185 -1.62 -10.32 4.58
CA ALA A 185 -1.22 -11.71 4.75
C ALA A 185 -2.42 -12.66 4.82
N SER A 186 -3.42 -12.34 5.64
CA SER A 186 -4.62 -13.18 5.77
C SER A 186 -5.42 -13.24 4.48
N GLY A 187 -5.58 -12.12 3.80
CA GLY A 187 -6.30 -12.01 2.53
C GLY A 187 -5.65 -12.81 1.41
N THR A 188 -4.33 -12.76 1.31
CA THR A 188 -3.60 -13.57 0.33
C THR A 188 -3.88 -15.06 0.53
N LEU A 189 -3.85 -15.56 1.76
CA LEU A 189 -4.17 -16.96 2.05
C LEU A 189 -5.63 -17.30 1.73
N LEU A 190 -6.58 -16.50 2.22
CA LEU A 190 -8.01 -16.75 2.08
C LEU A 190 -8.45 -16.72 0.62
N PHE A 191 -8.11 -15.64 -0.09
CA PHE A 191 -8.55 -15.46 -1.47
C PHE A 191 -7.77 -16.32 -2.47
N SER A 192 -6.56 -16.75 -2.15
CA SER A 192 -5.87 -17.78 -2.96
C SER A 192 -6.65 -19.09 -2.96
N LEU A 193 -7.08 -19.56 -1.78
CA LEU A 193 -7.88 -20.79 -1.67
C LEU A 193 -9.25 -20.66 -2.36
N ILE A 194 -9.91 -19.50 -2.19
CA ILE A 194 -11.19 -19.21 -2.84
C ILE A 194 -11.03 -19.20 -4.36
N SER A 195 -9.96 -18.57 -4.85
CA SER A 195 -9.65 -18.49 -6.28
C SER A 195 -9.46 -19.86 -6.90
N ASP A 196 -8.81 -20.78 -6.21
CA ASP A 196 -8.58 -22.14 -6.73
C ASP A 196 -9.89 -22.95 -6.79
N ARG A 197 -10.84 -22.69 -5.88
CA ARG A 197 -12.12 -23.41 -5.82
C ARG A 197 -13.21 -22.84 -6.72
N PHE A 198 -13.36 -21.52 -6.77
CA PHE A 198 -14.41 -20.82 -7.53
C PHE A 198 -13.92 -20.31 -8.89
N GLY A 199 -12.61 -20.40 -9.16
CA GLY A 199 -11.96 -19.87 -10.35
C GLY A 199 -11.38 -18.47 -10.13
N ARG A 200 -10.27 -18.20 -10.82
CA ARG A 200 -9.52 -16.94 -10.69
C ARG A 200 -10.32 -15.71 -11.14
N LYS A 201 -10.99 -15.80 -12.30
CA LYS A 201 -11.74 -14.68 -12.91
C LYS A 201 -12.91 -14.17 -12.06
N PRO A 202 -13.86 -14.99 -11.56
CA PRO A 202 -14.94 -14.50 -10.71
C PRO A 202 -14.41 -13.97 -9.36
N THR A 203 -13.40 -14.62 -8.79
CA THR A 203 -12.77 -14.18 -7.53
C THR A 203 -12.12 -12.81 -7.70
N PHE A 204 -11.45 -12.56 -8.82
CA PHE A 204 -10.86 -11.25 -9.14
C PHE A 204 -11.90 -10.12 -9.13
N PHE A 205 -13.03 -10.28 -9.81
CA PHE A 205 -14.08 -9.26 -9.83
C PHE A 205 -14.72 -9.06 -8.45
N PHE A 206 -14.89 -10.14 -7.67
CA PHE A 206 -15.40 -10.04 -6.31
C PHE A 206 -14.48 -9.23 -5.40
N VAL A 207 -13.18 -9.55 -5.41
CA VAL A 207 -12.16 -8.84 -4.60
C VAL A 207 -12.06 -7.37 -5.02
N LEU A 208 -12.13 -7.09 -6.33
CA LEU A 208 -12.13 -5.73 -6.85
C LEU A 208 -13.34 -4.92 -6.37
N LEU A 209 -14.54 -5.51 -6.41
CA LEU A 209 -15.76 -4.86 -5.95
C LEU A 209 -15.71 -4.62 -4.43
N LEU A 210 -15.23 -5.61 -3.66
CA LEU A 210 -15.07 -5.46 -2.21
C LEU A 210 -14.06 -4.36 -1.86
N HIS A 211 -12.90 -4.35 -2.51
CA HIS A 211 -11.88 -3.32 -2.31
C HIS A 211 -12.42 -1.92 -2.61
N THR A 212 -12.97 -1.72 -3.82
CA THR A 212 -13.47 -0.41 -4.25
C THR A 212 -14.62 0.10 -3.38
N THR A 213 -15.56 -0.76 -2.99
CA THR A 213 -16.67 -0.37 -2.10
C THR A 213 -16.16 0.02 -0.72
N CYS A 214 -15.28 -0.76 -0.10
CA CYS A 214 -14.69 -0.42 1.19
C CYS A 214 -13.85 0.88 1.13
N SER A 215 -13.08 1.09 0.06
CA SER A 215 -12.29 2.32 -0.15
C SER A 215 -13.14 3.57 -0.32
N VAL A 216 -14.38 3.45 -0.81
CA VAL A 216 -15.31 4.60 -0.81
C VAL A 216 -15.87 4.81 0.60
N ILE A 217 -16.25 3.75 1.30
CA ILE A 217 -16.86 3.84 2.64
C ILE A 217 -15.89 4.42 3.67
N ILE A 218 -14.60 4.09 3.59
CA ILE A 218 -13.59 4.57 4.56
C ILE A 218 -13.44 6.10 4.57
N THR A 219 -13.73 6.78 3.46
CA THR A 219 -13.69 8.25 3.39
C THR A 219 -14.71 8.93 4.31
N PHE A 220 -15.76 8.22 4.71
CA PHE A 220 -16.79 8.70 5.63
C PHE A 220 -16.56 8.24 7.07
N ALA A 221 -15.43 7.58 7.36
CA ALA A 221 -15.14 7.10 8.70
C ALA A 221 -14.90 8.28 9.66
N THR A 222 -15.68 8.32 10.75
CA THR A 222 -15.60 9.37 11.79
C THR A 222 -14.94 8.89 13.07
N THR A 223 -14.63 7.60 13.18
CA THR A 223 -13.97 7.03 14.35
C THR A 223 -12.80 6.17 13.95
N THR A 224 -11.75 6.16 14.78
CA THR A 224 -10.57 5.32 14.60
C THR A 224 -10.92 3.84 14.49
N PHE A 225 -11.95 3.37 15.20
CA PHE A 225 -12.37 1.97 15.17
C PHE A 225 -12.98 1.56 13.83
N ILE A 226 -13.90 2.38 13.29
CA ILE A 226 -14.50 2.13 11.97
C ILE A 226 -13.42 2.22 10.88
N PHE A 227 -12.53 3.20 10.99
CA PHE A 227 -11.39 3.34 10.10
C PHE A 227 -10.51 2.08 10.12
N ALA A 228 -10.14 1.56 11.30
CA ALA A 228 -9.34 0.35 11.44
C ALA A 228 -9.98 -0.88 10.77
N ILE A 229 -11.29 -1.09 10.96
CA ILE A 229 -12.00 -2.23 10.37
C ILE A 229 -12.03 -2.12 8.85
N LEU A 230 -12.37 -0.95 8.32
CA LEU A 230 -12.43 -0.73 6.88
C LEU A 230 -11.05 -0.85 6.25
N GLU A 231 -10.02 -0.28 6.88
CA GLU A 231 -8.63 -0.40 6.45
C GLU A 231 -8.20 -1.87 6.41
N TYR A 232 -8.56 -2.66 7.42
CA TYR A 232 -8.29 -4.10 7.43
C TYR A 232 -8.98 -4.82 6.25
N LEU A 233 -10.26 -4.54 5.97
CA LEU A 233 -10.99 -5.13 4.85
C LEU A 233 -10.40 -4.76 3.49
N ILE A 234 -10.01 -3.50 3.31
CA ILE A 234 -9.31 -3.00 2.13
C ILE A 234 -7.98 -3.74 1.95
N SER A 235 -7.25 -3.92 3.06
CA SER A 235 -5.93 -4.57 3.10
C SER A 235 -5.97 -6.05 2.73
N ILE A 236 -7.00 -6.80 3.16
CA ILE A 236 -7.21 -8.20 2.75
C ILE A 236 -7.30 -8.32 1.22
N CYS A 237 -7.89 -7.32 0.57
CA CYS A 237 -8.07 -7.32 -0.88
C CYS A 237 -6.81 -6.86 -1.64
N TYR A 238 -5.97 -6.02 -1.04
CA TYR A 238 -4.91 -5.27 -1.73
C TYR A 238 -3.94 -6.17 -2.50
N TYR A 239 -3.16 -7.03 -1.83
CA TYR A 239 -2.20 -7.90 -2.53
C TYR A 239 -2.87 -8.96 -3.38
N THR A 240 -4.01 -9.49 -2.92
CA THR A 240 -4.80 -10.47 -3.65
C THR A 240 -5.17 -9.96 -5.04
N PHE A 241 -5.64 -8.72 -5.14
CA PHE A 241 -6.02 -8.11 -6.40
C PHE A 241 -4.85 -8.09 -7.40
N TYR A 242 -3.67 -7.62 -6.97
CA TYR A 242 -2.48 -7.58 -7.83
C TYR A 242 -1.99 -8.96 -8.21
N GLN A 243 -1.94 -9.89 -7.25
CA GLN A 243 -1.48 -11.25 -7.49
C GLN A 243 -2.40 -11.98 -8.47
N MET A 244 -3.72 -11.83 -8.34
CA MET A 244 -4.67 -12.42 -9.27
C MET A 244 -4.57 -11.83 -10.67
N ALA A 245 -4.41 -10.50 -10.79
CA ALA A 245 -4.18 -9.86 -12.07
C ALA A 245 -2.91 -10.39 -12.74
N TYR A 246 -1.81 -10.47 -11.98
CA TYR A 246 -0.52 -10.99 -12.45
C TYR A 246 -0.64 -12.45 -12.93
N ILE A 247 -1.29 -13.31 -12.14
CA ILE A 247 -1.45 -14.73 -12.51
C ILE A 247 -2.31 -14.87 -13.77
N ILE A 248 -3.42 -14.13 -13.89
CA ILE A 248 -4.26 -14.17 -15.10
C ILE A 248 -3.44 -13.77 -16.34
N VAL A 249 -2.57 -12.76 -16.21
CA VAL A 249 -1.70 -12.32 -17.31
C VAL A 249 -0.69 -13.39 -17.67
N ILE A 250 -0.07 -14.03 -16.69
CA ILE A 250 0.81 -15.17 -16.91
C ILE A 250 0.07 -16.35 -17.53
N GLU A 251 -1.15 -16.66 -17.09
CA GLU A 251 -1.95 -17.73 -17.70
C GLU A 251 -2.32 -17.43 -19.14
N LEU A 252 -2.48 -16.15 -19.52
CA LEU A 252 -2.68 -15.74 -20.91
C LEU A 252 -1.39 -15.85 -21.73
N LEU A 253 -0.24 -15.55 -21.13
CA LEU A 253 1.08 -15.74 -21.76
C LEU A 253 1.38 -17.24 -21.94
N CYS A 254 1.06 -18.04 -20.91
CA CYS A 254 1.32 -19.47 -20.85
C CYS A 254 0.20 -20.33 -21.44
N GLY A 255 -0.88 -19.70 -21.91
CA GLY A 255 -2.10 -20.36 -22.41
C GLY A 255 -1.92 -21.03 -23.77
N GLY A 256 -0.78 -20.85 -24.44
CA GLY A 256 -0.30 -21.82 -25.41
C GLY A 256 0.22 -23.03 -24.64
N LYS A 257 -0.46 -24.18 -24.73
CA LYS A 257 -0.25 -25.38 -23.87
C LYS A 257 1.22 -25.80 -23.62
N THR A 258 2.18 -25.38 -24.45
CA THR A 258 3.63 -25.59 -24.32
C THR A 258 4.36 -24.77 -23.25
N SER A 259 3.71 -23.90 -22.48
CA SER A 259 4.40 -23.03 -21.50
C SER A 259 4.24 -23.46 -20.03
N ARG A 260 3.58 -24.59 -19.77
CA ARG A 260 3.54 -25.19 -18.42
C ARG A 260 4.89 -25.79 -17.98
N LEU A 261 5.80 -26.08 -18.90
CA LEU A 261 7.14 -26.62 -18.61
C LEU A 261 8.19 -25.57 -18.22
N HIS A 262 7.84 -24.28 -18.24
CA HIS A 262 8.73 -23.18 -17.83
C HIS A 262 8.19 -22.37 -16.64
N CYS A 263 7.08 -22.83 -16.03
CA CYS A 263 6.44 -22.17 -14.88
C CYS A 263 6.40 -23.07 -13.63
N GLU A 264 7.22 -24.12 -13.56
CA GLU A 264 7.63 -24.76 -12.30
C GLU A 264 9.07 -24.38 -11.96
#